data_AF-A0A7S0LDU7-F1
#
_entry.id   AF-A0A7S0LDU7-F1
#
_cell.length_a   1.000
_cell.length_b   1.000
_cell.length_c   1.000
_cell.angle_alpha   90.00
_cell.angle_beta   90.00
_cell.angle_gamma   90.00
#
_symmetry.space_group_name_H-M   'P 1'
#
loop_
_entity.id
_entity.type
_entity.pdbx_description
1 polymer ?
#
loop_
_entity_poly.entity_id
_entity_poly.type
_entity_poly.pdbx_seq_one_letter_code
_entity_poly.pdbx_strand_id
1 'polypeptide(L)'
;MRARSVVFNFTERWRETVAIAKEKRIRDQAAFNMLTKIKGPRAIRDSSGKEIPRIKASTDGADGTIKLALLPLSRYLNGHTYFVQHAHTLPEAEPPISVHMTYQFAEGKAFAYGKRQRLRQAGLWYVDSDAYYSGRYIKVADSAATLPIKTMGMQIDSRDAVKYHLAEAAHRVAVLRALLGMAKALGREVILPRMLCYCDFMWKEMKNCRVGGAESMRLPFDCPMDHVLDTPRFFERNGVDVGVREPNFLSNPRVPRNVSGSVAKVVLSKALDDEELIRALAPYRDAAVIEVSDALGAFCGFLDSRVDDAFKKASERLLTYPRSPFCMMEGSDNAPLFSQCCSPRKPGDKFFPCMHGFDPPPPLPTCAHPQQLVL
;
A
#
# COMPACT_ATOMS: atom_id res chain seq x y z
N MET A 1 -5.78 34.05 -16.40
CA MET A 1 -6.30 34.30 -15.03
C MET A 1 -5.36 35.32 -14.37
N ARG A 2 -5.75 36.59 -14.18
CA ARG A 2 -4.88 37.57 -13.50
C ARG A 2 -4.98 37.31 -11.99
N ALA A 3 -3.90 36.84 -11.39
CA ALA A 3 -3.86 36.58 -9.96
C ALA A 3 -3.96 37.90 -9.18
N ARG A 4 -4.89 37.97 -8.21
CA ARG A 4 -5.14 39.17 -7.40
C ARG A 4 -4.05 39.29 -6.33
N SER A 5 -3.59 40.51 -6.03
CA SER A 5 -2.57 40.77 -5.01
C SER A 5 -2.90 40.15 -3.65
N VAL A 6 -4.18 40.19 -3.24
CA VAL A 6 -4.65 39.55 -1.99
C VAL A 6 -4.38 38.04 -1.92
N VAL A 7 -4.44 37.34 -3.07
CA VAL A 7 -4.18 35.90 -3.13
C VAL A 7 -2.68 35.63 -2.97
N PHE A 8 -1.83 36.41 -3.64
CA PHE A 8 -0.38 36.32 -3.46
C PHE A 8 0.02 36.61 -2.02
N ASN A 9 -0.50 37.69 -1.42
CA ASN A 9 -0.21 38.04 -0.04
C ASN A 9 -0.60 36.91 0.93
N PHE A 10 -1.75 36.27 0.72
CA PHE A 10 -2.15 35.10 1.49
C PHE A 10 -1.16 33.93 1.30
N THR A 11 -0.80 33.60 0.06
CA THR A 11 0.12 32.49 -0.22
C THR A 11 1.51 32.73 0.34
N GLU A 12 2.03 33.96 0.25
CA GLU A 12 3.30 34.37 0.86
C GLU A 12 3.24 34.23 2.38
N ARG A 13 2.18 34.73 3.01
CA ARG A 13 1.97 34.61 4.46
C ARG A 13 1.84 33.15 4.90
N TRP A 14 1.19 32.31 4.12
CA TRP A 14 1.10 30.87 4.36
C TRP A 14 2.47 30.22 4.29
N ARG A 15 3.25 30.49 3.25
CA ARG A 15 4.64 30.02 3.11
C ARG A 15 5.50 30.47 4.30
N GLU A 16 5.43 31.76 4.67
CA GLU A 16 6.17 32.32 5.80
C GLU A 16 5.78 31.65 7.12
N THR A 17 4.48 31.44 7.36
CA THR A 17 3.97 30.75 8.56
C THR A 17 4.56 29.34 8.69
N VAL A 18 4.70 28.62 7.57
CA VAL A 18 5.37 27.31 7.55
C VAL A 18 6.88 27.46 7.79
N ALA A 19 7.53 28.42 7.13
CA ALA A 19 8.98 28.60 7.17
C ALA A 19 9.53 29.02 8.55
N ILE A 20 8.79 29.87 9.27
CA ILE A 20 9.23 30.40 10.58
C ILE A 20 8.71 29.56 11.76
N ALA A 21 7.90 28.53 11.50
CA ALA A 21 7.31 27.70 12.53
C ALA A 21 8.39 26.98 13.36
N LYS A 22 8.47 27.30 14.64
CA LYS A 22 9.35 26.59 15.59
C LYS A 22 8.81 25.21 15.97
N GLU A 23 7.48 25.03 15.92
CA GLU A 23 6.83 23.77 16.26
C GLU A 23 6.72 22.86 15.04
N LYS A 24 7.30 21.65 15.11
CA LYS A 24 7.30 20.64 14.02
C LYS A 24 5.90 20.24 13.52
N ARG A 25 4.84 20.49 14.31
CA ARG A 25 3.44 20.20 13.95
C ARG A 25 2.81 21.28 13.07
N ILE A 26 3.36 22.49 13.06
CA ILE A 26 2.88 23.59 12.22
C ILE A 26 3.49 23.42 10.84
N ARG A 27 2.91 22.48 10.09
CA ARG A 27 3.22 22.24 8.67
C ARG A 27 2.11 22.85 7.81
N ASP A 28 2.24 22.69 6.49
CA ASP A 28 1.32 23.14 5.45
C ASP A 28 -0.17 23.27 5.89
N GLN A 29 -0.84 22.16 6.20
CA GLN A 29 -2.26 22.15 6.59
C GLN A 29 -2.53 22.89 7.90
N ALA A 30 -1.65 22.78 8.91
CA ALA A 30 -1.82 23.45 10.18
C ALA A 30 -1.66 24.97 10.03
N ALA A 31 -0.65 25.41 9.28
CA ALA A 31 -0.43 26.81 8.94
C ALA A 31 -1.61 27.39 8.15
N PHE A 32 -2.11 26.67 7.14
CA PHE A 32 -3.30 27.07 6.38
C PHE A 32 -4.51 27.24 7.31
N ASN A 33 -4.73 26.28 8.21
CA ASN A 33 -5.82 26.31 9.18
C ASN A 33 -5.68 27.47 10.15
N MET A 34 -4.47 27.80 10.61
CA MET A 34 -4.24 28.93 11.51
C MET A 34 -4.67 30.24 10.85
N LEU A 35 -4.25 30.47 9.60
CA LEU A 35 -4.62 31.69 8.87
C LEU A 35 -6.12 31.75 8.56
N THR A 36 -6.70 30.66 8.05
CA THR A 36 -8.11 30.66 7.63
C THR A 36 -9.11 30.60 8.79
N LYS A 37 -8.69 30.22 10.00
CA LYS A 37 -9.55 30.21 11.19
C LYS A 37 -9.63 31.54 11.93
N ILE A 38 -8.77 32.53 11.62
CA ILE A 38 -8.88 33.88 12.20
C ILE A 38 -10.28 34.46 11.94
N LYS A 39 -10.77 34.32 10.70
CA LYS A 39 -12.17 34.52 10.34
C LYS A 39 -12.60 33.30 9.52
N GLY A 40 -13.22 32.33 10.19
CA GLY A 40 -13.58 31.03 9.64
C GLY A 40 -14.31 31.12 8.28
N PRO A 41 -14.16 30.11 7.40
CA PRO A 41 -14.79 30.15 6.08
C PRO A 41 -16.31 30.32 6.16
N ARG A 42 -16.84 31.26 5.37
CA ARG A 42 -18.28 31.57 5.30
C ARG A 42 -18.83 31.26 3.92
N ALA A 43 -20.10 30.85 3.87
CA ALA A 43 -20.84 30.70 2.62
C ALA A 43 -20.86 32.02 1.83
N ILE A 44 -20.66 31.93 0.51
CA ILE A 44 -20.95 33.03 -0.41
C ILE A 44 -22.36 32.81 -0.95
N ARG A 45 -23.18 33.85 -1.00
CA ARG A 45 -24.52 33.80 -1.60
C ARG A 45 -24.52 34.50 -2.95
N ASP A 46 -25.31 34.00 -3.89
CA ASP A 46 -25.58 34.65 -5.16
C ASP A 46 -26.60 35.80 -5.00
N SER A 47 -26.97 36.46 -6.10
CA SER A 47 -27.93 37.56 -6.09
C SER A 47 -29.34 37.17 -5.64
N SER A 48 -29.68 35.88 -5.67
CA SER A 48 -30.95 35.35 -5.16
C SER A 48 -30.91 35.00 -3.66
N GLY A 49 -29.75 35.19 -3.01
CA GLY A 49 -29.53 34.81 -1.63
C GLY A 49 -29.21 33.32 -1.44
N LYS A 50 -29.10 32.53 -2.51
CA LYS A 50 -28.76 31.10 -2.44
C LYS A 50 -27.25 30.91 -2.25
N GLU A 51 -26.85 29.98 -1.39
CA GLU A 51 -25.45 29.66 -1.20
C GLU A 51 -24.84 29.07 -2.48
N ILE A 52 -23.69 29.60 -2.89
CA ILE A 52 -22.89 29.08 -4.01
C ILE A 52 -22.15 27.83 -3.50
N PRO A 53 -22.46 26.63 -4.03
CA PRO A 53 -21.86 25.41 -3.55
C PRO A 53 -20.34 25.42 -3.71
N ARG A 54 -19.63 24.87 -2.72
CA ARG A 54 -18.17 24.67 -2.73
C ARG A 54 -17.32 25.93 -2.84
N ILE A 55 -17.89 27.14 -2.81
CA ILE A 55 -17.13 28.38 -2.75
C ILE A 55 -17.40 29.06 -1.41
N LYS A 56 -16.32 29.35 -0.68
CA LYS A 56 -16.35 30.01 0.62
C LYS A 56 -15.56 31.32 0.57
N ALA A 57 -16.00 32.31 1.30
CA ALA A 57 -15.18 33.48 1.62
C ALA A 57 -14.38 33.17 2.89
N SER A 58 -13.09 33.51 2.90
CA SER A 58 -12.24 33.40 4.09
C SER A 58 -11.34 34.63 4.20
N THR A 59 -10.70 34.80 5.34
CA THR A 59 -9.67 35.83 5.53
C THR A 59 -8.41 35.49 4.73
N ASP A 60 -7.67 36.52 4.33
CA ASP A 60 -6.31 36.42 3.79
C ASP A 60 -5.24 36.27 4.90
N GLY A 61 -5.65 35.96 6.14
CA GLY A 61 -4.80 35.95 7.31
C GLY A 61 -4.67 37.33 7.99
N ALA A 62 -5.47 38.32 7.58
CA ALA A 62 -5.71 39.59 8.27
C ALA A 62 -7.13 40.12 7.96
N ASP A 63 -7.24 41.37 7.48
CA ASP A 63 -8.52 42.04 7.20
C ASP A 63 -9.00 41.89 5.75
N GLY A 64 -8.17 41.32 4.87
CA GLY A 64 -8.57 41.01 3.51
C GLY A 64 -9.48 39.79 3.42
N THR A 65 -10.12 39.64 2.26
CA THR A 65 -11.00 38.50 1.95
C THR A 65 -10.53 37.80 0.69
N ILE A 66 -10.38 36.48 0.79
CA ILE A 66 -10.13 35.56 -0.32
C ILE A 66 -11.34 34.66 -0.56
N LYS A 67 -11.42 34.10 -1.77
CA LYS A 67 -12.36 33.02 -2.08
C LYS A 67 -11.61 31.70 -2.08
N LEU A 68 -12.13 30.73 -1.35
CA LEU A 68 -11.66 29.35 -1.33
C LEU A 68 -12.66 28.48 -2.10
N ALA A 69 -12.17 27.68 -3.03
CA ALA A 69 -12.98 26.69 -3.74
C ALA A 69 -12.63 25.29 -3.22
N LEU A 70 -13.65 24.51 -2.86
CA LEU A 70 -13.52 23.11 -2.51
C LEU A 70 -13.57 22.30 -3.80
N LEU A 71 -12.47 21.62 -4.12
CA LEU A 71 -12.37 20.77 -5.30
C LEU A 71 -13.16 19.47 -5.08
N PRO A 72 -13.95 18.99 -6.06
CA PRO A 72 -14.70 17.76 -5.93
C PRO A 72 -13.79 16.54 -5.82
N LEU A 73 -14.02 15.69 -4.81
CA LEU A 73 -13.33 14.40 -4.68
C LEU A 73 -13.60 13.47 -5.86
N SER A 74 -14.67 13.66 -6.66
CA SER A 74 -14.90 12.87 -7.87
C SER A 74 -13.89 13.13 -8.99
N ARG A 75 -13.22 14.29 -9.00
CA ARG A 75 -12.23 14.67 -10.03
C ARG A 75 -10.83 14.94 -9.43
N TYR A 76 -10.73 15.24 -8.14
CA TYR A 76 -9.49 15.57 -7.43
C TYR A 76 -9.31 14.58 -6.28
N LEU A 77 -8.93 13.35 -6.63
CA LEU A 77 -8.89 12.24 -5.67
C LEU A 77 -7.68 12.37 -4.76
N ASN A 78 -7.88 12.05 -3.50
CA ASN A 78 -6.80 11.85 -2.54
C ASN A 78 -6.33 10.38 -2.55
N GLY A 79 -5.26 10.07 -1.82
CA GLY A 79 -4.67 8.74 -1.90
C GLY A 79 -5.53 7.62 -1.31
N HIS A 80 -6.49 7.94 -0.43
CA HIS A 80 -7.47 6.95 0.03
C HIS A 80 -8.54 6.69 -1.04
N THR A 81 -9.15 7.76 -1.55
CA THR A 81 -10.22 7.67 -2.57
C THR A 81 -9.75 7.07 -3.91
N TYR A 82 -8.49 7.30 -4.31
CA TYR A 82 -7.97 6.75 -5.55
C TYR A 82 -7.47 5.32 -5.41
N PHE A 83 -6.61 5.03 -4.42
CA PHE A 83 -5.86 3.77 -4.35
C PHE A 83 -6.50 2.72 -3.43
N VAL A 84 -7.42 3.11 -2.55
CA VAL A 84 -8.08 2.20 -1.61
C VAL A 84 -9.54 2.02 -2.03
N GLN A 85 -10.28 3.12 -2.16
CA GLN A 85 -11.68 3.05 -2.57
C GLN A 85 -11.87 2.79 -4.07
N HIS A 86 -10.85 3.05 -4.88
CA HIS A 86 -10.92 3.02 -6.35
C HIS A 86 -12.12 3.82 -6.89
N ALA A 87 -12.40 4.99 -6.31
CA ALA A 87 -13.61 5.76 -6.62
C ALA A 87 -13.72 6.15 -8.11
N HIS A 88 -12.58 6.25 -8.81
CA HIS A 88 -12.50 6.49 -10.25
C HIS A 88 -12.99 5.30 -11.12
N THR A 89 -13.25 4.15 -10.51
CA THR A 89 -13.78 2.94 -11.19
C THR A 89 -15.27 2.71 -10.94
N LEU A 90 -15.91 3.57 -10.15
CA LEU A 90 -17.35 3.49 -9.90
C LEU A 90 -18.15 3.78 -11.17
N PRO A 91 -19.39 3.27 -11.29
CA PRO A 91 -20.29 3.67 -12.36
C PRO A 91 -20.42 5.19 -12.41
N GLU A 92 -20.41 5.75 -13.63
CA GLU A 92 -20.52 7.20 -13.87
C GLU A 92 -19.35 8.05 -13.31
N ALA A 93 -18.28 7.43 -12.84
CA ALA A 93 -17.09 8.17 -12.41
C ALA A 93 -16.46 8.92 -13.58
N GLU A 94 -16.35 10.24 -13.42
CA GLU A 94 -15.64 11.08 -14.37
C GLU A 94 -14.12 10.87 -14.25
N PRO A 95 -13.35 11.03 -15.36
CA PRO A 95 -11.90 10.92 -15.32
C PRO A 95 -11.26 11.87 -14.29
N PRO A 96 -10.39 11.36 -13.41
CA PRO A 96 -9.62 12.18 -12.48
C PRO A 96 -8.80 13.26 -13.20
N ILE A 97 -8.82 14.49 -12.68
CA ILE A 97 -7.95 15.60 -13.10
C ILE A 97 -6.65 15.56 -12.31
N SER A 98 -6.71 15.17 -11.04
CA SER A 98 -5.55 15.14 -10.16
C SER A 98 -5.67 14.02 -9.12
N VAL A 99 -4.52 13.47 -8.75
CA VAL A 99 -4.39 12.49 -7.68
C VAL A 99 -3.37 12.99 -6.66
N HIS A 100 -3.84 13.29 -5.45
CA HIS A 100 -3.00 13.78 -4.36
C HIS A 100 -2.50 12.63 -3.48
N MET A 101 -1.19 12.51 -3.29
CA MET A 101 -0.55 11.48 -2.48
C MET A 101 -0.66 11.77 -0.96
N THR A 102 -1.83 11.47 -0.41
CA THR A 102 -2.14 11.46 1.03
C THR A 102 -2.62 10.07 1.48
N TYR A 103 -2.70 9.81 2.80
CA TYR A 103 -3.10 8.50 3.35
C TYR A 103 -2.25 7.34 2.82
N GLN A 104 -0.94 7.58 2.70
CA GLN A 104 0.07 6.59 2.37
C GLN A 104 0.97 6.31 3.58
N PHE A 105 1.58 5.14 3.57
CA PHE A 105 2.46 4.63 4.61
C PHE A 105 3.83 4.27 4.03
N ALA A 106 4.68 3.64 4.86
CA ALA A 106 5.97 3.11 4.44
C ALA A 106 6.83 4.14 3.68
N GLU A 107 7.06 5.31 4.27
CA GLU A 107 7.97 6.30 3.71
C GLU A 107 9.37 6.16 4.29
N GLY A 108 10.39 6.25 3.44
CA GLY A 108 11.79 6.22 3.84
C GLY A 108 12.26 7.60 4.30
N LYS A 109 13.31 7.65 5.13
CA LYS A 109 13.94 8.93 5.49
C LYS A 109 14.60 9.61 4.29
N ALA A 110 15.16 8.81 3.38
CA ALA A 110 15.91 9.29 2.22
C ALA A 110 15.03 9.54 0.99
N PHE A 111 13.91 8.83 0.86
CA PHE A 111 13.08 8.91 -0.33
C PHE A 111 11.63 8.48 -0.05
N ALA A 112 10.70 9.06 -0.82
CA ALA A 112 9.27 8.81 -0.68
C ALA A 112 8.81 7.51 -1.38
N TYR A 113 9.33 6.36 -0.92
CA TYR A 113 9.07 5.06 -1.54
C TYR A 113 7.58 4.71 -1.59
N GLY A 114 6.83 4.93 -0.51
CA GLY A 114 5.39 4.61 -0.46
C GLY A 114 4.64 5.31 -1.60
N LYS A 115 4.82 6.62 -1.73
CA LYS A 115 4.26 7.42 -2.84
C LYS A 115 4.67 6.92 -4.21
N ARG A 116 5.98 6.72 -4.45
CA ARG A 116 6.47 6.33 -5.78
C ARG A 116 5.93 4.96 -6.19
N GLN A 117 6.00 3.98 -5.30
CA GLN A 117 5.56 2.62 -5.63
C GLN A 117 4.05 2.56 -5.81
N ARG A 118 3.28 3.31 -5.02
CA ARG A 118 1.84 3.47 -5.23
C ARG A 118 1.49 4.07 -6.60
N LEU A 119 2.23 5.10 -7.04
CA LEU A 119 2.05 5.67 -8.38
C LEU A 119 2.45 4.70 -9.49
N ARG A 120 3.55 3.95 -9.35
CA ARG A 120 3.94 2.89 -10.29
C ARG A 120 2.87 1.81 -10.39
N GLN A 121 2.37 1.32 -9.25
CA GLN A 121 1.29 0.34 -9.17
C GLN A 121 0.01 0.82 -9.87
N ALA A 122 -0.25 2.12 -9.92
CA ALA A 122 -1.41 2.67 -10.61
C ALA A 122 -1.12 3.06 -12.07
N GLY A 123 0.10 2.87 -12.57
CA GLY A 123 0.50 3.32 -13.91
C GLY A 123 0.59 4.85 -14.05
N LEU A 124 0.70 5.58 -12.93
CA LEU A 124 0.76 7.05 -12.88
C LEU A 124 2.19 7.60 -12.74
N TRP A 125 3.20 6.73 -12.74
CA TRP A 125 4.60 7.11 -12.62
C TRP A 125 5.31 7.03 -13.98
N TYR A 126 5.53 8.19 -14.62
CA TYR A 126 6.00 8.26 -16.01
C TYR A 126 7.49 8.55 -16.18
N VAL A 127 8.23 8.78 -15.09
CA VAL A 127 9.60 9.31 -15.14
C VAL A 127 10.69 8.23 -15.05
N ASP A 128 10.31 6.95 -15.00
CA ASP A 128 11.30 5.86 -15.08
C ASP A 128 11.93 5.79 -16.48
N SER A 129 13.19 5.36 -16.54
CA SER A 129 13.90 5.09 -17.79
C SER A 129 13.53 3.72 -18.35
N ASP A 130 13.82 3.47 -19.63
CA ASP A 130 13.49 2.20 -20.30
C ASP A 130 14.23 0.99 -19.67
N ALA A 131 15.37 1.25 -19.02
CA ALA A 131 16.09 0.24 -18.25
C ALA A 131 15.24 -0.36 -17.11
N TYR A 132 14.28 0.38 -16.55
CA TYR A 132 13.39 -0.12 -15.51
C TYR A 132 12.48 -1.27 -15.99
N TYR A 133 12.13 -1.23 -17.28
CA TYR A 133 11.18 -2.13 -17.93
C TYR A 133 11.83 -3.34 -18.61
N SER A 134 13.16 -3.45 -18.51
CA SER A 134 13.95 -4.54 -19.06
C SER A 134 14.45 -5.46 -17.94
N GLY A 135 14.46 -6.77 -18.16
CA GLY A 135 14.96 -7.71 -17.17
C GLY A 135 14.43 -9.12 -17.34
N ARG A 136 14.80 -9.99 -16.39
CA ARG A 136 14.30 -11.36 -16.26
C ARG A 136 13.59 -11.50 -14.94
N TYR A 137 12.36 -11.99 -14.98
CA TYR A 137 11.44 -11.96 -13.86
C TYR A 137 10.94 -13.35 -13.50
N ILE A 138 10.54 -13.50 -12.26
CA ILE A 138 9.70 -14.58 -11.77
C ILE A 138 8.46 -13.98 -11.10
N LYS A 139 7.31 -14.62 -11.29
CA LYS A 139 6.05 -14.30 -10.60
C LYS A 139 5.32 -15.58 -10.23
N VAL A 140 4.37 -15.47 -9.31
CA VAL A 140 3.38 -16.52 -9.06
C VAL A 140 2.13 -16.25 -9.91
N ALA A 141 1.43 -17.31 -10.30
CA ALA A 141 0.14 -17.21 -10.97
C ALA A 141 -0.90 -16.49 -10.08
N ASP A 142 -1.81 -15.76 -10.71
CA ASP A 142 -2.81 -14.94 -10.00
C ASP A 142 -3.74 -15.78 -9.10
N SER A 143 -3.97 -17.06 -9.44
CA SER A 143 -4.76 -18.00 -8.63
C SER A 143 -4.10 -18.40 -7.31
N ALA A 144 -2.78 -18.26 -7.19
CA ALA A 144 -2.03 -18.54 -5.96
C ALA A 144 -1.52 -17.25 -5.27
N ALA A 145 -1.71 -16.09 -5.90
CA ALA A 145 -1.31 -14.79 -5.36
C ALA A 145 -2.06 -14.43 -4.06
N THR A 146 -3.34 -14.82 -3.95
CA THR A 146 -4.25 -14.49 -2.85
C THR A 146 -5.02 -15.74 -2.42
N LEU A 147 -5.66 -15.68 -1.24
CA LEU A 147 -6.67 -16.68 -0.89
C LEU A 147 -7.92 -16.50 -1.81
N PRO A 148 -8.82 -17.50 -1.87
CA PRO A 148 -10.09 -17.35 -2.58
C PRO A 148 -10.86 -16.12 -2.12
N ILE A 149 -11.25 -15.27 -3.08
CA ILE A 149 -11.87 -13.97 -2.80
C ILE A 149 -13.20 -14.18 -2.07
N LYS A 150 -13.37 -13.52 -0.92
CA LYS A 150 -14.62 -13.47 -0.16
C LYS A 150 -15.21 -12.06 -0.13
N THR A 151 -16.17 -11.75 -0.99
CA THR A 151 -16.84 -10.45 -0.94
C THR A 151 -17.53 -10.21 0.40
N MET A 152 -17.38 -9.01 0.97
CA MET A 152 -17.96 -8.62 2.25
C MET A 152 -18.93 -7.44 2.12
N GLY A 153 -20.09 -7.57 2.76
CA GLY A 153 -21.12 -6.53 2.76
C GLY A 153 -20.71 -5.27 3.53
N MET A 154 -21.53 -4.21 3.39
CA MET A 154 -21.31 -2.93 4.06
C MET A 154 -21.43 -3.03 5.60
N GLN A 155 -22.18 -4.00 6.10
CA GLN A 155 -22.44 -4.20 7.54
C GLN A 155 -21.62 -5.35 8.15
N ILE A 156 -20.49 -5.73 7.54
CA ILE A 156 -19.61 -6.79 8.05
C ILE A 156 -19.08 -6.43 9.44
N ASP A 157 -19.07 -7.39 10.38
CA ASP A 157 -18.37 -7.19 11.65
C ASP A 157 -16.87 -7.06 11.40
N SER A 158 -16.25 -5.99 11.89
CA SER A 158 -14.82 -5.74 11.66
C SER A 158 -13.94 -6.91 12.14
N ARG A 159 -14.34 -7.63 13.20
CA ARG A 159 -13.56 -8.78 13.71
C ARG A 159 -13.44 -9.89 12.69
N ASP A 160 -14.51 -10.13 11.92
CA ASP A 160 -14.49 -11.14 10.87
C ASP A 160 -13.67 -10.68 9.67
N ALA A 161 -13.84 -9.42 9.25
CA ALA A 161 -13.05 -8.84 8.17
C ALA A 161 -11.54 -8.81 8.49
N VAL A 162 -11.16 -8.49 9.73
CA VAL A 162 -9.76 -8.53 10.18
C VAL A 162 -9.19 -9.95 10.15
N LYS A 163 -9.95 -11.00 10.51
CA LYS A 163 -9.47 -12.40 10.39
C LYS A 163 -9.06 -12.73 8.95
N TYR A 164 -9.87 -12.37 7.96
CA TYR A 164 -9.52 -12.57 6.54
C TYR A 164 -8.32 -11.71 6.12
N HIS A 165 -8.24 -10.46 6.61
CA HIS A 165 -7.09 -9.59 6.34
C HIS A 165 -5.78 -10.22 6.84
N LEU A 166 -5.78 -10.74 8.07
CA LEU A 166 -4.61 -11.38 8.66
C LEU A 166 -4.27 -12.71 7.99
N ALA A 167 -5.27 -13.48 7.56
CA ALA A 167 -5.06 -14.68 6.76
C ALA A 167 -4.39 -14.37 5.40
N GLU A 168 -4.85 -13.33 4.70
CA GLU A 168 -4.17 -12.85 3.49
C GLU A 168 -2.75 -12.36 3.78
N ALA A 169 -2.53 -11.67 4.90
CA ALA A 169 -1.20 -11.22 5.29
C ALA A 169 -0.25 -12.41 5.48
N ALA A 170 -0.69 -13.46 6.18
CA ALA A 170 0.06 -14.69 6.38
C ALA A 170 0.35 -15.44 5.07
N HIS A 171 -0.67 -15.61 4.21
CA HIS A 171 -0.53 -16.23 2.88
C HIS A 171 0.51 -15.49 2.04
N ARG A 172 0.38 -14.17 1.96
CA ARG A 172 1.26 -13.30 1.18
C ARG A 172 2.70 -13.35 1.62
N VAL A 173 3.00 -13.31 2.93
CA VAL A 173 4.39 -13.40 3.39
C VAL A 173 4.99 -14.77 3.11
N ALA A 174 4.21 -15.85 3.17
CA ALA A 174 4.67 -17.19 2.82
C ALA A 174 4.99 -17.32 1.32
N VAL A 175 4.08 -16.85 0.45
CA VAL A 175 4.30 -16.80 -1.01
C VAL A 175 5.51 -15.95 -1.37
N LEU A 176 5.62 -14.74 -0.80
CA LEU A 176 6.75 -13.85 -1.07
C LEU A 176 8.08 -14.45 -0.61
N ARG A 177 8.13 -15.13 0.55
CA ARG A 177 9.36 -15.76 1.04
C ARG A 177 9.89 -16.80 0.07
N ALA A 178 9.03 -17.70 -0.39
CA ALA A 178 9.40 -18.71 -1.37
C ALA A 178 9.81 -18.06 -2.71
N LEU A 179 9.02 -17.11 -3.21
CA LEU A 179 9.27 -16.45 -4.49
C LEU A 179 10.59 -15.65 -4.50
N LEU A 180 10.94 -14.99 -3.40
CA LEU A 180 12.23 -14.30 -3.23
C LEU A 180 13.41 -15.29 -3.23
N GLY A 181 13.25 -16.47 -2.61
CA GLY A 181 14.27 -17.51 -2.62
C GLY A 181 14.51 -18.05 -4.03
N MET A 182 13.43 -18.38 -4.74
CA MET A 182 13.49 -18.80 -6.14
C MET A 182 14.14 -17.73 -7.03
N ALA A 183 13.76 -16.47 -6.86
CA ALA A 183 14.33 -15.35 -7.61
C ALA A 183 15.84 -15.22 -7.37
N LYS A 184 16.28 -15.34 -6.12
CA LYS A 184 17.71 -15.31 -5.75
C LYS A 184 18.48 -16.47 -6.39
N ALA A 185 17.96 -17.70 -6.31
CA ALA A 185 18.59 -18.87 -6.92
C ALA A 185 18.74 -18.74 -8.44
N LEU A 186 17.74 -18.17 -9.12
CA LEU A 186 17.72 -18.03 -10.57
C LEU A 186 18.40 -16.77 -11.11
N GLY A 187 18.82 -15.84 -10.24
CA GLY A 187 19.29 -14.52 -10.64
C GLY A 187 18.22 -13.69 -11.36
N ARG A 188 16.96 -13.78 -10.91
CA ARG A 188 15.81 -13.06 -11.48
C ARG A 188 15.25 -12.04 -10.50
N GLU A 189 14.49 -11.08 -11.01
CA GLU A 189 13.70 -10.15 -10.21
C GLU A 189 12.30 -10.68 -9.93
N VAL A 190 11.67 -10.25 -8.85
CA VAL A 190 10.28 -10.62 -8.51
C VAL A 190 9.32 -9.58 -9.05
N ILE A 191 8.33 -10.02 -9.83
CA ILE A 191 7.09 -9.24 -9.99
C ILE A 191 6.18 -9.65 -8.84
N LEU A 192 5.82 -8.68 -8.00
CA LEU A 192 5.02 -8.94 -6.81
C LEU A 192 3.66 -9.56 -7.20
N PRO A 193 3.11 -10.48 -6.41
CA PRO A 193 1.74 -10.94 -6.60
C PRO A 193 0.74 -9.80 -6.36
N ARG A 194 -0.46 -9.96 -6.93
CA ARG A 194 -1.64 -9.20 -6.49
C ARG A 194 -1.84 -9.40 -4.99
N MET A 195 -2.25 -8.35 -4.27
CA MET A 195 -2.46 -8.39 -2.82
C MET A 195 -3.85 -7.85 -2.49
N LEU A 196 -4.58 -8.51 -1.59
CA LEU A 196 -5.95 -8.13 -1.21
C LEU A 196 -6.05 -7.71 0.25
N CYS A 197 -6.85 -6.68 0.49
CA CYS A 197 -7.10 -6.10 1.81
C CYS A 197 -8.59 -6.27 2.13
N TYR A 198 -8.87 -6.96 3.23
CA TYR A 198 -10.23 -7.16 3.75
C TYR A 198 -10.61 -6.14 4.82
N CYS A 199 -9.67 -5.29 5.20
CA CYS A 199 -9.88 -4.23 6.18
C CYS A 199 -9.02 -3.06 5.76
N ASP A 200 -9.57 -1.86 5.90
CA ASP A 200 -8.78 -0.65 5.74
C ASP A 200 -7.67 -0.58 6.80
N PHE A 201 -6.69 0.28 6.56
CA PHE A 201 -5.62 0.52 7.52
C PHE A 201 -5.46 2.00 7.75
N MET A 202 -5.74 2.46 8.97
CA MET A 202 -5.71 3.86 9.34
C MET A 202 -5.28 4.01 10.80
N TRP A 203 -4.69 5.16 11.15
CA TRP A 203 -4.31 5.52 12.54
C TRP A 203 -5.51 5.93 13.41
N LYS A 204 -6.71 5.48 13.04
CA LYS A 204 -7.99 5.84 13.66
C LYS A 204 -8.90 4.62 13.73
N GLU A 205 -9.95 4.76 14.51
CA GLU A 205 -11.05 3.82 14.57
C GLU A 205 -11.68 3.59 13.19
N MET A 206 -12.06 2.33 12.97
CA MET A 206 -12.77 1.91 11.78
C MET A 206 -14.07 1.23 12.18
N LYS A 207 -15.09 1.40 11.35
CA LYS A 207 -16.38 0.72 11.48
C LYS A 207 -16.60 -0.15 10.25
N ASN A 208 -17.02 -1.38 10.44
CA ASN A 208 -17.17 -2.39 9.40
C ASN A 208 -15.91 -2.49 8.52
N CYS A 209 -14.73 -2.41 9.16
CA CYS A 209 -13.42 -2.41 8.53
C CYS A 209 -13.16 -1.28 7.50
N ARG A 210 -13.83 -0.14 7.68
CA ARG A 210 -13.71 1.06 6.83
C ARG A 210 -13.46 2.29 7.69
N VAL A 211 -12.63 3.22 7.21
CA VAL A 211 -12.50 4.56 7.80
C VAL A 211 -13.76 5.40 7.52
N GLY A 212 -14.11 6.30 8.44
CA GLY A 212 -15.24 7.22 8.26
C GLY A 212 -15.17 8.02 6.94
N GLY A 213 -16.30 8.09 6.24
CA GLY A 213 -16.41 8.64 4.89
C GLY A 213 -16.15 7.61 3.77
N ALA A 214 -15.82 6.37 4.10
CA ALA A 214 -15.61 5.26 3.16
C ALA A 214 -16.59 4.10 3.38
N GLU A 215 -17.77 4.36 3.96
CA GLU A 215 -18.75 3.35 4.38
C GLU A 215 -19.26 2.47 3.22
N SER A 216 -19.21 2.99 1.99
CA SER A 216 -19.58 2.26 0.76
C SER A 216 -18.41 1.58 0.05
N MET A 217 -17.19 1.66 0.59
CA MET A 217 -16.02 1.02 0.00
C MET A 217 -16.23 -0.50 -0.10
N ARG A 218 -15.90 -1.09 -1.26
CA ARG A 218 -15.96 -2.55 -1.43
C ARG A 218 -14.87 -3.26 -0.63
N LEU A 219 -15.20 -4.43 -0.08
CA LEU A 219 -14.24 -5.33 0.57
C LEU A 219 -14.34 -6.72 -0.08
N PRO A 220 -13.20 -7.37 -0.41
CA PRO A 220 -11.85 -6.81 -0.34
C PRO A 220 -11.58 -5.77 -1.44
N PHE A 221 -10.48 -5.03 -1.29
CA PHE A 221 -9.92 -4.16 -2.34
C PHE A 221 -8.47 -4.56 -2.64
N ASP A 222 -7.92 -4.08 -3.76
CA ASP A 222 -6.51 -4.28 -4.10
C ASP A 222 -5.64 -3.46 -3.15
N CYS A 223 -4.85 -4.14 -2.31
CA CYS A 223 -3.98 -3.44 -1.36
C CYS A 223 -2.95 -2.60 -2.12
N PRO A 224 -2.82 -1.30 -1.80
CA PRO A 224 -1.60 -0.57 -2.12
C PRO A 224 -0.41 -1.24 -1.44
N MET A 225 0.72 -1.37 -2.16
CA MET A 225 1.94 -1.98 -1.61
C MET A 225 2.31 -1.43 -0.23
N ASP A 226 2.23 -0.13 -0.03
CA ASP A 226 2.65 0.54 1.19
C ASP A 226 1.73 0.29 2.40
N HIS A 227 0.51 -0.21 2.19
CA HIS A 227 -0.36 -0.63 3.30
C HIS A 227 0.18 -1.88 3.98
N VAL A 228 0.85 -2.72 3.20
CA VAL A 228 1.06 -4.11 3.55
C VAL A 228 2.52 -4.56 3.41
N LEU A 229 3.39 -3.73 2.83
CA LEU A 229 4.84 -3.94 2.70
C LEU A 229 5.62 -2.73 3.24
N ASP A 230 6.77 -2.99 3.87
CA ASP A 230 7.76 -1.97 4.18
C ASP A 230 8.48 -1.56 2.87
N THR A 231 7.89 -0.65 2.10
CA THR A 231 8.42 -0.28 0.78
C THR A 231 9.87 0.24 0.79
N PRO A 232 10.35 0.97 1.80
CA PRO A 232 11.78 1.30 1.91
C PRO A 232 12.64 0.05 2.00
N ARG A 233 12.27 -0.95 2.81
CA ARG A 233 13.02 -2.22 2.85
C ARG A 233 12.98 -2.95 1.52
N PHE A 234 11.81 -3.06 0.90
CA PHE A 234 11.69 -3.80 -0.37
C PHE A 234 12.47 -3.16 -1.53
N PHE A 235 12.53 -1.83 -1.61
CA PHE A 235 13.03 -1.13 -2.80
C PHE A 235 14.33 -0.35 -2.60
N GLU A 236 14.78 -0.14 -1.36
CA GLU A 236 16.10 0.44 -1.07
C GLU A 236 17.10 -0.64 -0.61
N ARG A 237 16.69 -1.49 0.34
CA ARG A 237 17.60 -2.41 1.06
C ARG A 237 16.90 -3.70 1.44
N ASN A 238 16.61 -4.56 0.47
CA ASN A 238 15.88 -5.78 0.75
C ASN A 238 16.74 -6.81 1.52
N GLY A 239 18.07 -6.74 1.41
CA GLY A 239 19.02 -7.65 2.06
C GLY A 239 19.03 -9.08 1.53
N VAL A 240 18.15 -9.43 0.59
CA VAL A 240 18.12 -10.72 -0.12
C VAL A 240 18.76 -10.63 -1.51
N ASP A 241 19.08 -9.42 -1.96
CA ASP A 241 19.69 -9.07 -3.25
C ASP A 241 18.83 -9.42 -4.47
N VAL A 242 17.51 -9.21 -4.35
CA VAL A 242 16.53 -9.51 -5.41
C VAL A 242 15.76 -8.26 -5.84
N GLY A 243 15.86 -7.86 -7.10
CA GLY A 243 15.07 -6.73 -7.62
C GLY A 243 13.57 -7.02 -7.57
N VAL A 244 12.75 -5.98 -7.42
CA VAL A 244 11.29 -6.10 -7.27
C VAL A 244 10.55 -5.16 -8.22
N ARG A 245 9.43 -5.62 -8.78
CA ARG A 245 8.48 -4.84 -9.59
C ARG A 245 7.05 -4.96 -9.03
N GLU A 246 6.25 -3.94 -9.28
CA GLU A 246 4.86 -3.83 -8.86
C GLU A 246 3.97 -4.92 -9.49
N PRO A 247 2.83 -5.29 -8.86
CA PRO A 247 2.02 -6.41 -9.33
C PRO A 247 1.51 -6.33 -10.77
N ASN A 248 1.25 -5.12 -11.24
CA ASN A 248 0.75 -4.86 -12.59
C ASN A 248 1.87 -4.45 -13.57
N PHE A 249 3.14 -4.70 -13.23
CA PHE A 249 4.28 -4.30 -14.05
C PHE A 249 4.13 -4.70 -15.53
N LEU A 250 3.76 -5.96 -15.81
CA LEU A 250 3.60 -6.45 -17.19
C LEU A 250 2.46 -5.80 -17.98
N SER A 251 1.52 -5.14 -17.30
CA SER A 251 0.43 -4.38 -17.95
C SER A 251 0.87 -2.97 -18.35
N ASN A 252 2.03 -2.51 -17.88
CA ASN A 252 2.54 -1.20 -18.24
C ASN A 252 2.93 -1.19 -19.73
N PRO A 253 2.42 -0.24 -20.54
CA PRO A 253 2.69 -0.20 -21.97
C PRO A 253 4.16 0.05 -22.32
N ARG A 254 4.99 0.48 -21.35
CA ARG A 254 6.43 0.63 -21.51
C ARG A 254 7.21 -0.67 -21.34
N VAL A 255 6.58 -1.76 -20.85
CA VAL A 255 7.21 -3.08 -20.83
C VAL A 255 7.34 -3.61 -22.26
N PRO A 256 8.56 -3.83 -22.76
CA PRO A 256 8.78 -4.30 -24.13
C PRO A 256 8.13 -5.66 -24.38
N ARG A 257 7.70 -5.92 -25.63
CA ARG A 257 7.04 -7.19 -26.02
C ARG A 257 7.92 -8.41 -25.84
N ASN A 258 9.24 -8.28 -25.93
CA ASN A 258 10.16 -9.39 -25.65
C ASN A 258 10.19 -9.77 -24.16
N VAL A 259 9.65 -8.93 -23.27
CA VAL A 259 9.41 -9.24 -21.86
C VAL A 259 7.97 -9.69 -21.66
N SER A 260 6.98 -8.84 -21.97
CA SER A 260 5.57 -9.11 -21.70
C SER A 260 4.98 -10.27 -22.51
N GLY A 261 5.55 -10.58 -23.68
CA GLY A 261 5.17 -11.72 -24.52
C GLY A 261 5.99 -12.99 -24.29
N SER A 262 7.05 -12.95 -23.45
CA SER A 262 7.94 -14.08 -23.20
C SER A 262 7.69 -14.65 -21.81
N VAL A 263 6.59 -15.40 -21.67
CA VAL A 263 6.12 -15.98 -20.40
C VAL A 263 6.11 -17.50 -20.47
N ALA A 264 6.88 -18.17 -19.59
CA ALA A 264 6.82 -19.60 -19.38
C ALA A 264 6.00 -19.90 -18.11
N LYS A 265 4.92 -20.67 -18.25
CA LYS A 265 4.11 -21.13 -17.11
C LYS A 265 4.60 -22.49 -16.65
N VAL A 266 4.89 -22.64 -15.36
CA VAL A 266 5.53 -23.84 -14.82
C VAL A 266 4.82 -24.33 -13.56
N VAL A 267 4.63 -25.64 -13.46
CA VAL A 267 4.24 -26.31 -12.22
C VAL A 267 5.49 -26.93 -11.60
N LEU A 268 5.75 -26.59 -10.34
CA LEU A 268 6.90 -27.09 -9.59
C LEU A 268 6.48 -28.19 -8.62
N SER A 269 7.38 -29.14 -8.36
CA SER A 269 7.29 -30.02 -7.20
C SER A 269 7.52 -29.23 -5.91
N LYS A 270 7.20 -29.86 -4.77
CA LYS A 270 7.37 -29.24 -3.46
C LYS A 270 8.80 -29.39 -2.94
N ALA A 271 9.18 -28.47 -2.07
CA ALA A 271 10.40 -28.48 -1.26
C ALA A 271 11.70 -28.68 -2.06
N LEU A 272 11.81 -28.00 -3.20
CA LEU A 272 13.01 -27.93 -4.01
C LEU A 272 14.07 -27.05 -3.34
N ASP A 273 15.31 -27.53 -3.29
CA ASP A 273 16.46 -26.67 -3.01
C ASP A 273 16.81 -25.80 -4.23
N ASP A 274 17.81 -24.93 -4.09
CA ASP A 274 18.22 -24.02 -5.15
C ASP A 274 18.76 -24.73 -6.40
N GLU A 275 19.51 -25.82 -6.25
CA GLU A 275 20.03 -26.58 -7.39
C GLU A 275 18.93 -27.35 -8.11
N GLU A 276 18.05 -28.02 -7.37
CA GLU A 276 16.91 -28.74 -7.94
C GLU A 276 15.96 -27.79 -8.66
N LEU A 277 15.73 -26.60 -8.10
CA LEU A 277 14.96 -25.54 -8.74
C LEU A 277 15.62 -25.08 -10.05
N ILE A 278 16.94 -24.84 -10.04
CA ILE A 278 17.69 -24.45 -11.24
C ILE A 278 17.57 -25.54 -12.31
N ARG A 279 17.71 -26.82 -11.94
CA ARG A 279 17.55 -27.96 -12.87
C ARG A 279 16.11 -28.02 -13.42
N ALA A 280 15.10 -27.90 -12.57
CA ALA A 280 13.69 -27.94 -12.96
C ALA A 280 13.31 -26.81 -13.92
N LEU A 281 13.93 -25.63 -13.78
CA LEU A 281 13.65 -24.45 -14.58
C LEU A 281 14.62 -24.22 -15.75
N ALA A 282 15.64 -25.07 -15.91
CA ALA A 282 16.60 -24.98 -17.02
C ALA A 282 15.94 -24.94 -18.41
N PRO A 283 14.86 -25.72 -18.70
CA PRO A 283 14.16 -25.65 -20.00
C PRO A 283 13.54 -24.28 -20.30
N TYR A 284 13.30 -23.46 -19.28
CA TYR A 284 12.63 -22.17 -19.37
C TYR A 284 13.58 -20.99 -19.15
N ARG A 285 14.90 -21.21 -19.19
CA ARG A 285 15.89 -20.15 -18.93
C ARG A 285 15.73 -18.96 -19.88
N ASP A 286 15.39 -19.19 -21.14
CA ASP A 286 15.32 -18.11 -22.12
C ASP A 286 14.02 -17.28 -22.03
N ALA A 287 13.03 -17.74 -21.23
CA ALA A 287 11.83 -16.95 -20.96
C ALA A 287 12.17 -15.71 -20.14
N ALA A 288 11.67 -14.55 -20.56
CA ALA A 288 11.84 -13.31 -19.82
C ALA A 288 11.10 -13.38 -18.48
N VAL A 289 9.92 -14.00 -18.44
CA VAL A 289 9.11 -14.20 -17.23
C VAL A 289 8.88 -15.69 -17.01
N ILE A 290 9.17 -16.18 -15.81
CA ILE A 290 8.72 -17.49 -15.33
C ILE A 290 7.52 -17.24 -14.40
N GLU A 291 6.36 -17.78 -14.75
CA GLU A 291 5.17 -17.79 -13.91
C GLU A 291 5.02 -19.17 -13.27
N VAL A 292 5.30 -19.27 -11.96
CA VAL A 292 5.09 -20.51 -11.21
C VAL A 292 3.62 -20.63 -10.81
N SER A 293 3.02 -21.81 -10.96
CA SER A 293 1.61 -22.03 -10.64
C SER A 293 1.29 -21.78 -9.17
N ASP A 294 2.23 -22.15 -8.29
CA ASP A 294 2.19 -21.90 -6.85
C ASP A 294 3.63 -21.83 -6.33
N ALA A 295 3.91 -20.88 -5.46
CA ALA A 295 5.21 -20.74 -4.79
C ALA A 295 5.20 -21.38 -3.39
N LEU A 296 4.00 -21.57 -2.80
CA LEU A 296 3.87 -21.98 -1.41
C LEU A 296 4.39 -23.41 -1.20
N GLY A 297 5.45 -23.51 -0.42
CA GLY A 297 6.11 -24.79 -0.12
C GLY A 297 6.89 -25.39 -1.29
N ALA A 298 7.06 -24.68 -2.40
CA ALA A 298 7.82 -25.16 -3.56
C ALA A 298 9.34 -24.99 -3.39
N PHE A 299 9.79 -24.00 -2.61
CA PHE A 299 11.20 -23.74 -2.31
C PHE A 299 11.50 -24.02 -0.84
N CYS A 300 12.57 -24.77 -0.54
CA CYS A 300 12.94 -25.16 0.82
C CYS A 300 14.18 -24.43 1.38
N GLY A 301 15.06 -23.91 0.52
CA GLY A 301 16.29 -23.25 0.95
C GLY A 301 17.43 -23.41 -0.04
N PHE A 302 18.63 -23.07 0.40
CA PHE A 302 19.87 -23.22 -0.35
C PHE A 302 20.71 -24.37 0.20
N LEU A 303 21.41 -25.12 -0.66
CA LEU A 303 22.32 -26.19 -0.24
C LEU A 303 23.54 -25.65 0.54
N ASP A 304 24.07 -24.49 0.13
CA ASP A 304 25.10 -23.80 0.90
C ASP A 304 24.50 -23.22 2.17
N SER A 305 24.90 -23.76 3.33
CA SER A 305 24.37 -23.37 4.63
C SER A 305 24.58 -21.90 4.97
N ARG A 306 25.67 -21.28 4.50
CA ARG A 306 25.93 -19.86 4.74
C ARG A 306 24.97 -18.99 3.93
N VAL A 307 24.71 -19.36 2.67
CA VAL A 307 23.74 -18.67 1.81
C VAL A 307 22.33 -18.86 2.35
N ASP A 308 21.99 -20.07 2.78
CA ASP A 308 20.69 -20.41 3.35
C ASP A 308 20.39 -19.64 4.63
N ASP A 309 21.32 -19.63 5.59
CA ASP A 309 21.20 -18.88 6.84
C ASP A 309 21.07 -17.37 6.58
N ALA A 310 21.89 -16.84 5.67
CA ALA A 310 21.83 -15.44 5.29
C ALA A 310 20.47 -15.09 4.65
N PHE A 311 19.97 -15.94 3.75
CA PHE A 311 18.67 -15.76 3.12
C PHE A 311 17.53 -15.86 4.12
N LYS A 312 17.53 -16.86 5.00
CA LYS A 312 16.49 -17.04 6.03
C LYS A 312 16.38 -15.82 6.92
N LYS A 313 17.51 -15.31 7.42
CA LYS A 313 17.57 -14.09 8.26
C LYS A 313 17.14 -12.83 7.49
N ALA A 314 17.62 -12.66 6.26
CA ALA A 314 17.31 -11.48 5.47
C ALA A 314 15.84 -11.43 5.04
N SER A 315 15.29 -12.56 4.57
CA SER A 315 13.89 -12.69 4.16
C SER A 315 12.93 -12.52 5.34
N GLU A 316 13.25 -13.06 6.52
CA GLU A 316 12.47 -12.85 7.73
C GLU A 316 12.41 -11.37 8.12
N ARG A 317 13.56 -10.68 8.12
CA ARG A 317 13.63 -9.24 8.41
C ARG A 317 12.88 -8.40 7.38
N LEU A 318 12.95 -8.78 6.10
CA LEU A 318 12.29 -8.09 5.00
C LEU A 318 10.77 -8.20 5.10
N LEU A 319 10.26 -9.40 5.39
CA LEU A 319 8.84 -9.72 5.43
C LEU A 319 8.18 -9.40 6.76
N THR A 320 8.95 -9.24 7.83
CA THR A 320 8.45 -8.74 9.11
C THR A 320 8.19 -7.24 9.00
N TYR A 321 6.92 -6.89 8.79
CA TYR A 321 6.45 -5.51 8.79
C TYR A 321 5.50 -5.24 9.97
N PRO A 322 6.02 -4.81 11.14
CA PRO A 322 5.19 -4.55 12.31
C PRO A 322 4.24 -3.37 12.03
N ARG A 323 2.95 -3.58 12.26
CA ARG A 323 1.92 -2.57 12.10
C ARG A 323 1.17 -2.35 13.39
N SER A 324 0.59 -1.15 13.51
CA SER A 324 -0.40 -0.89 14.55
C SER A 324 -1.55 -1.90 14.44
N PRO A 325 -2.11 -2.34 15.58
CA PRO A 325 -3.26 -3.23 15.57
C PRO A 325 -4.46 -2.56 14.90
N PHE A 326 -5.42 -3.39 14.47
CA PHE A 326 -6.68 -2.92 13.90
C PHE A 326 -7.58 -2.41 15.01
N CYS A 327 -7.92 -1.12 14.99
CA CYS A 327 -8.79 -0.46 15.98
C CYS A 327 -10.23 -0.41 15.45
N MET A 328 -11.19 -0.96 16.20
CA MET A 328 -12.54 -1.17 15.70
C MET A 328 -13.58 -0.50 16.61
N MET A 329 -14.66 -0.01 15.99
CA MET A 329 -15.83 0.52 16.69
C MET A 329 -16.70 -0.61 17.28
N GLU A 330 -16.73 -1.77 16.62
CA GLU A 330 -17.55 -2.91 17.03
C GLU A 330 -17.14 -3.43 18.42
N GLY A 331 -18.12 -3.55 19.31
CA GLY A 331 -17.87 -3.95 20.70
C GLY A 331 -17.31 -2.83 21.58
N SER A 332 -17.25 -1.59 21.08
CA SER A 332 -17.06 -0.40 21.90
C SER A 332 -18.40 0.24 22.20
N ASP A 333 -18.67 0.60 23.45
CA ASP A 333 -19.88 1.33 23.87
C ASP A 333 -19.83 2.80 23.40
N ASN A 334 -19.71 3.04 22.09
CA ASN A 334 -19.49 4.35 21.46
C ASN A 334 -18.35 5.14 22.10
N ALA A 335 -17.14 4.57 22.11
CA ALA A 335 -15.96 5.33 22.53
C ALA A 335 -15.82 6.63 21.68
N PRO A 336 -15.52 7.78 22.30
CA PRO A 336 -15.30 9.03 21.57
C PRO A 336 -14.18 8.92 20.53
N LEU A 337 -14.22 9.76 19.48
CA LEU A 337 -13.25 9.79 18.36
C LEU A 337 -11.78 10.02 18.76
N PHE A 338 -11.49 10.32 20.03
CA PHE A 338 -10.13 10.51 20.56
C PHE A 338 -9.74 9.46 21.59
N SER A 339 -10.54 8.42 21.78
CA SER A 339 -10.22 7.29 22.62
C SER A 339 -9.01 6.53 22.11
N GLN A 340 -8.33 5.84 23.03
CA GLN A 340 -7.19 5.01 22.69
C GLN A 340 -7.64 3.71 22.04
N CYS A 341 -6.73 3.13 21.26
CA CYS A 341 -6.88 1.80 20.72
C CYS A 341 -6.26 0.78 21.67
N CYS A 342 -6.89 -0.40 21.79
CA CYS A 342 -6.49 -1.54 22.63
C CYS A 342 -6.61 -1.36 24.14
N SER A 343 -6.39 -0.16 24.67
CA SER A 343 -6.38 0.09 26.12
C SER A 343 -6.92 1.48 26.46
N PRO A 344 -7.44 1.70 27.67
CA PRO A 344 -7.87 3.02 28.12
C PRO A 344 -6.67 3.94 28.48
N ARG A 345 -6.84 5.27 28.42
CA ARG A 345 -5.79 6.21 28.91
C ARG A 345 -5.70 6.21 30.43
N LYS A 346 -6.86 6.19 31.09
CA LYS A 346 -7.02 6.13 32.54
C LYS A 346 -8.08 5.07 32.89
N PRO A 347 -8.05 4.48 34.09
CA PRO A 347 -9.08 3.56 34.53
C PRO A 347 -10.49 4.15 34.35
N GLY A 348 -11.37 3.39 33.69
CA GLY A 348 -12.74 3.81 33.38
C GLY A 348 -12.93 4.55 32.05
N ASP A 349 -11.85 4.97 31.38
CA ASP A 349 -11.96 5.57 30.04
C ASP A 349 -12.45 4.53 29.01
N LYS A 350 -13.30 4.97 28.09
CA LYS A 350 -13.69 4.15 26.94
C LYS A 350 -12.53 4.03 25.95
N PHE A 351 -12.39 2.87 25.33
CA PHE A 351 -11.38 2.58 24.31
C PHE A 351 -11.97 1.77 23.15
N PHE A 352 -11.23 1.72 22.05
CA PHE A 352 -11.58 0.88 20.90
C PHE A 352 -10.94 -0.51 21.05
N PRO A 353 -11.73 -1.59 21.00
CA PRO A 353 -11.19 -2.94 20.88
C PRO A 353 -10.22 -3.04 19.70
N CYS A 354 -9.23 -3.93 19.83
CA CYS A 354 -8.25 -4.09 18.78
C CYS A 354 -7.85 -5.54 18.52
N MET A 355 -7.29 -5.78 17.34
CA MET A 355 -6.76 -7.08 16.92
C MET A 355 -5.33 -6.95 16.38
N HIS A 356 -4.48 -7.86 16.84
CA HIS A 356 -3.10 -8.05 16.38
C HIS A 356 -3.02 -9.25 15.42
N GLY A 357 -1.89 -9.42 14.72
CA GLY A 357 -1.62 -10.63 13.94
C GLY A 357 -0.72 -10.46 12.72
N PHE A 358 0.08 -9.39 12.65
CA PHE A 358 1.13 -9.27 11.62
C PHE A 358 2.37 -10.03 12.06
N ASP A 359 2.25 -11.35 12.07
CA ASP A 359 3.31 -12.26 12.52
C ASP A 359 4.46 -12.34 11.51
N PRO A 360 5.68 -12.72 11.96
CA PRO A 360 6.79 -13.03 11.06
C PRO A 360 6.41 -14.11 10.04
N PRO A 361 7.09 -14.18 8.87
CA PRO A 361 6.79 -15.21 7.89
C PRO A 361 7.04 -16.61 8.46
N PRO A 362 6.22 -17.62 8.09
CA PRO A 362 6.45 -18.99 8.48
C PRO A 362 7.83 -19.47 7.97
N PRO A 363 8.44 -20.47 8.62
CA PRO A 363 9.66 -21.09 8.11
C PRO A 363 9.42 -21.71 6.73
N LEU A 364 10.48 -21.79 5.93
CA LEU A 364 10.46 -22.59 4.71
C LEU A 364 10.25 -24.07 5.06
N PRO A 365 9.67 -24.88 4.16
CA PRO A 365 9.58 -26.32 4.36
C PRO A 365 10.97 -26.95 4.46
N THR A 366 11.06 -28.13 5.09
CA THR A 366 12.27 -28.95 5.05
C THR A 366 12.51 -29.44 3.62
N CYS A 367 13.76 -29.38 3.16
CA CYS A 367 14.13 -29.88 1.84
C CYS A 367 13.85 -31.37 1.70
N ALA A 368 13.33 -31.76 0.53
CA ALA A 368 13.03 -33.16 0.22
C ALA A 368 14.30 -33.90 -0.21
N HIS A 369 15.36 -33.89 0.61
CA HIS A 369 16.50 -34.75 0.33
C HIS A 369 16.11 -36.20 0.63
N PRO A 370 16.25 -37.14 -0.33
CA PRO A 370 16.26 -38.54 0.05
C PRO A 370 17.41 -38.70 1.03
N GLN A 371 17.12 -39.14 2.26
CA GLN A 371 18.16 -39.57 3.20
C GLN A 371 19.07 -40.52 2.42
N GLN A 372 20.31 -40.11 2.17
CA GLN A 372 21.34 -41.06 1.78
C GLN A 372 21.38 -42.08 2.92
N LEU A 373 20.83 -43.26 2.65
CA LEU A 373 21.11 -44.46 3.43
C LEU A 373 22.63 -44.61 3.40
N VAL A 374 23.25 -44.18 4.50
CA VAL A 374 24.64 -44.52 4.81
C VAL A 374 24.64 -46.03 4.98
N LEU A 375 25.13 -46.74 3.97
CA LEU A 375 25.48 -48.15 4.05
C LEU A 375 26.77 -48.32 4.83
#